data_AF-A0A0Q5CLN4-F1
#
_entry.id   AF-A0A0Q5CLN4-F1
#
_cell.length_a   1.000
_cell.length_b   1.000
_cell.length_c   1.000
_cell.angle_alpha   90.00
_cell.angle_beta   90.00
_cell.angle_gamma   90.00
#
_symmetry.space_group_name_H-M   'P 1'
#
loop_
_entity.id
_entity.type
_entity.pdbx_description
1 polymer ?
#
loop_
_entity_poly.entity_id
_entity_poly.type
_entity_poly.pdbx_seq_one_letter_code
_entity_poly.pdbx_strand_id
1 'polypeptide(L)'
;MQCSSLKQWLLKATSAATLAAALAAPAAYAATLTAAPSAPLKPGSTVAIDIRIDDVTDLAAYQYSFVFDPTVLQFAGYAAGSFLAAGGNAVLDGGTPDNAVGRIAFAFGALYGAVPGVSGSGSLARYTFNVIGSGSSTVDFTDVLLLDSGLGDVAVQYGPQVLAAVPEPAAYLSFGAGLSMLTMLATLRRRRREGVPPTRTAVTTAR
;
A
#
# COMPACT_ATOMS: atom_id res chain seq x y z
N MET A 1 -54.94 -30.16 60.26
CA MET A 1 -55.38 -30.35 58.87
C MET A 1 -55.28 -29.00 58.16
N GLN A 2 -54.09 -28.65 57.66
CA GLN A 2 -53.64 -28.93 56.28
C GLN A 2 -54.56 -28.31 55.22
N CYS A 3 -54.26 -27.08 54.80
CA CYS A 3 -54.54 -26.63 53.42
C CYS A 3 -53.82 -25.30 53.09
N SER A 4 -52.50 -25.20 53.29
CA SER A 4 -51.74 -23.99 52.89
C SER A 4 -50.52 -24.24 51.99
N SER A 5 -50.15 -25.50 51.70
CA SER A 5 -48.91 -25.78 50.95
C SER A 5 -49.10 -26.13 49.46
N LEU A 6 -50.31 -26.02 48.90
CA LEU A 6 -50.57 -26.43 47.50
C LEU A 6 -50.49 -25.28 46.46
N LYS A 7 -50.21 -24.04 46.88
CA LYS A 7 -50.13 -22.87 45.98
C LYS A 7 -48.71 -22.36 45.72
N GLN A 8 -47.69 -23.02 46.24
CA GLN A 8 -46.29 -22.58 46.10
C GLN A 8 -45.50 -23.34 45.01
N TRP A 9 -46.16 -24.22 44.23
CA TRP A 9 -45.50 -25.08 43.24
C TRP A 9 -45.96 -24.86 41.79
N LEU A 10 -46.40 -23.66 41.42
CA LEU A 10 -46.84 -23.35 40.05
C LEU A 10 -46.31 -22.04 39.46
N LEU A 11 -45.34 -21.38 40.11
CA LEU A 11 -44.68 -20.19 39.57
C LEU A 11 -43.16 -20.38 39.55
N LYS A 12 -42.71 -21.52 39.00
CA LYS A 12 -41.42 -21.58 38.32
C LYS A 12 -41.71 -21.36 36.83
N ALA A 13 -40.91 -20.51 36.19
CA ALA A 13 -40.90 -20.17 34.77
C ALA A 13 -41.59 -18.84 34.40
N THR A 14 -41.09 -17.73 34.95
CA THR A 14 -41.05 -16.48 34.18
C THR A 14 -39.60 -16.23 33.79
N SER A 15 -39.29 -16.68 32.57
CA SER A 15 -38.06 -16.42 31.84
C SER A 15 -37.79 -14.92 31.78
N ALA A 16 -36.84 -14.44 32.58
CA ALA A 16 -36.26 -13.11 32.39
C ALA A 16 -35.25 -13.21 31.25
N ALA A 17 -35.74 -13.20 30.02
CA ALA A 17 -34.91 -12.97 28.85
C ALA A 17 -34.38 -11.53 28.94
N THR A 18 -33.15 -11.38 29.41
CA THR A 18 -32.40 -10.12 29.34
C THR A 18 -32.24 -9.76 27.87
N LEU A 19 -33.00 -8.77 27.42
CA LEU A 19 -32.92 -8.18 26.09
C LEU A 19 -31.56 -7.48 25.95
N ALA A 20 -30.56 -8.20 25.46
CA ALA A 20 -29.34 -7.60 24.94
C ALA A 20 -29.70 -6.94 23.59
N ALA A 21 -30.19 -5.70 23.64
CA ALA A 21 -30.22 -4.84 22.47
C ALA A 21 -28.77 -4.48 22.15
N ALA A 22 -28.13 -5.28 21.30
CA ALA A 22 -26.87 -4.90 20.68
C ALA A 22 -27.15 -3.63 19.88
N LEU A 23 -26.60 -2.50 20.33
CA LEU A 23 -26.50 -1.30 19.50
C LEU A 23 -25.59 -1.67 18.32
N ALA A 24 -26.17 -2.13 17.23
CA ALA A 24 -25.53 -2.05 15.93
C ALA A 24 -25.50 -0.56 15.57
N ALA A 25 -24.41 0.12 15.95
CA ALA A 25 -24.11 1.42 15.37
C ALA A 25 -24.10 1.24 13.84
N PRO A 26 -24.77 2.11 13.06
CA PRO A 26 -24.59 2.08 11.61
C PRO A 26 -23.09 2.23 11.34
N ALA A 27 -22.52 1.31 10.57
CA ALA A 27 -21.15 1.47 10.09
C ALA A 27 -21.13 2.78 9.29
N ALA A 28 -20.50 3.81 9.86
CA ALA A 28 -20.26 5.04 9.12
C ALA A 28 -19.44 4.66 7.89
N TYR A 29 -20.00 4.84 6.70
CA TYR A 29 -19.24 4.77 5.46
C TYR A 29 -18.28 5.94 5.47
N ALA A 30 -17.02 5.65 5.81
CA ALA A 30 -15.95 6.60 5.72
C ALA A 30 -15.30 6.41 4.35
N ALA A 31 -14.98 7.54 3.70
CA ALA A 31 -14.20 7.51 2.49
C ALA A 31 -12.82 6.89 2.76
N THR A 32 -12.18 6.28 1.78
CA THR A 32 -10.83 5.72 1.94
C THR A 32 -9.83 6.48 1.08
N LEU A 33 -8.79 7.05 1.68
CA LEU A 33 -7.71 7.72 0.97
C LEU A 33 -6.51 6.76 0.86
N THR A 34 -6.07 6.51 -0.37
CA THR A 34 -4.99 5.55 -0.66
C THR A 34 -3.95 6.14 -1.60
N ALA A 35 -2.73 5.60 -1.53
CA ALA A 35 -1.64 5.88 -2.46
C ALA A 35 -1.22 4.57 -3.13
N ALA A 36 -1.24 4.53 -4.46
CA ALA A 36 -0.89 3.34 -5.22
C ALA A 36 0.11 3.69 -6.34
N PRO A 37 1.19 2.92 -6.51
CA PRO A 37 2.13 3.14 -7.60
C PRO A 37 1.54 2.59 -8.91
N SER A 38 1.77 3.28 -10.02
CA SER A 38 1.31 2.88 -11.36
C SER A 38 2.06 1.66 -11.90
N ALA A 39 3.24 1.38 -11.34
CA ALA A 39 4.12 0.28 -11.72
C ALA A 39 5.04 -0.08 -10.53
N PRO A 40 5.65 -1.28 -10.52
CA PRO A 40 6.66 -1.62 -9.52
C PRO A 40 7.81 -0.61 -9.51
N LEU A 41 8.25 -0.21 -8.32
CA LEU A 41 9.38 0.70 -8.16
C LEU A 41 10.67 -0.03 -8.58
N LYS A 42 11.40 0.53 -9.54
CA LYS A 42 12.70 0.00 -9.99
C LYS A 42 13.77 1.09 -9.88
N PRO A 43 14.91 0.86 -9.19
CA PRO A 43 15.98 1.85 -9.14
C PRO A 43 16.41 2.31 -10.54
N GLY A 44 16.54 3.63 -10.73
CA GLY A 44 16.85 4.26 -12.03
C GLY A 44 15.63 4.50 -12.94
N SER A 45 14.41 4.15 -12.50
CA SER A 45 13.18 4.43 -13.26
C SER A 45 12.40 5.61 -12.69
N THR A 46 11.40 6.05 -13.45
CA THR A 46 10.39 7.01 -12.99
C THR A 46 9.06 6.28 -12.82
N VAL A 47 8.38 6.53 -11.70
CA VAL A 47 7.09 5.93 -11.36
C VAL A 47 6.08 7.01 -11.00
N ALA A 48 4.80 6.79 -11.30
CA ALA A 48 3.72 7.63 -10.80
C ALA A 48 3.10 6.99 -9.55
N ILE A 49 2.81 7.79 -8.54
CA ILE A 49 2.02 7.42 -7.36
C ILE A 49 0.69 8.16 -7.47
N ASP A 50 -0.37 7.38 -7.62
CA ASP A 50 -1.74 7.87 -7.72
C ASP A 50 -2.36 7.96 -6.32
N ILE A 51 -2.76 9.16 -5.93
CA ILE A 51 -3.56 9.40 -4.72
C ILE A 51 -5.03 9.28 -5.11
N ARG A 52 -5.73 8.37 -4.44
CA ARG A 52 -7.10 7.99 -4.76
C ARG A 52 -7.99 8.13 -3.55
N ILE A 53 -9.23 8.51 -3.81
CA ILE A 53 -10.32 8.50 -2.84
C ILE A 53 -11.34 7.46 -3.28
N ASP A 54 -11.84 6.67 -2.34
CA ASP A 54 -12.85 5.64 -2.59
C ASP A 54 -14.05 5.84 -1.67
N ASP A 55 -15.25 5.59 -2.21
CA ASP A 55 -16.54 5.61 -1.50
C ASP A 55 -16.84 6.93 -0.74
N VAL A 56 -16.42 8.07 -1.28
CA VAL A 56 -16.74 9.38 -0.69
C VAL A 56 -18.13 9.84 -1.08
N THR A 57 -18.79 10.57 -0.20
CA THR A 57 -20.09 11.22 -0.47
C THR A 57 -19.91 12.74 -0.36
N ASP A 58 -20.43 13.45 -1.35
CA ASP A 58 -20.51 14.91 -1.40
C ASP A 58 -19.18 15.66 -1.21
N LEU A 59 -18.05 15.14 -1.70
CA LEU A 59 -16.75 15.80 -1.53
C LEU A 59 -16.67 17.13 -2.29
N ALA A 60 -16.50 18.24 -1.58
CA ALA A 60 -16.35 19.55 -2.18
C ALA A 60 -14.93 20.13 -2.02
N ALA A 61 -14.23 19.79 -0.94
CA ALA A 61 -12.84 20.17 -0.75
C ALA A 61 -12.02 19.09 -0.04
N TYR A 62 -10.73 19.06 -0.31
CA TYR A 62 -9.78 18.19 0.38
C TYR A 62 -8.45 18.90 0.61
N GLN A 63 -7.75 18.46 1.65
CA GLN A 63 -6.37 18.79 1.94
C GLN A 63 -5.67 17.56 2.51
N TYR A 64 -4.41 17.38 2.15
CA TYR A 64 -3.53 16.42 2.78
C TYR A 64 -2.07 16.83 2.62
N SER A 65 -1.24 16.31 3.50
CA SER A 65 0.21 16.21 3.33
C SER A 65 0.60 14.73 3.35
N PHE A 66 1.74 14.37 2.79
CA PHE A 66 2.28 13.03 2.96
C PHE A 66 3.80 13.02 2.94
N VAL A 67 4.36 11.99 3.55
CA VAL A 67 5.81 11.74 3.58
C VAL A 67 6.18 10.56 2.68
N PHE A 68 7.44 10.51 2.28
CA PHE A 68 8.07 9.42 1.54
C PHE A 68 9.55 9.29 1.98
N ASP A 69 10.21 8.18 1.65
CA ASP A 69 11.63 8.01 1.95
C ASP A 69 12.48 8.70 0.86
N PRO A 70 13.20 9.81 1.19
CA PRO A 70 14.00 10.55 0.21
C PRO A 70 15.26 9.80 -0.23
N THR A 71 15.61 8.67 0.41
CA THR A 71 16.71 7.81 -0.04
C THR A 71 16.27 6.85 -1.15
N VAL A 72 14.96 6.61 -1.29
CA VAL A 72 14.38 5.70 -2.29
C VAL A 72 13.70 6.48 -3.41
N LEU A 73 12.95 7.53 -3.08
CA LEU A 73 12.14 8.31 -4.01
C LEU A 73 12.54 9.78 -4.01
N GLN A 74 12.55 10.39 -5.20
CA GLN A 74 12.74 11.82 -5.38
C GLN A 74 11.59 12.38 -6.22
N PHE A 75 10.84 13.33 -5.67
CA PHE A 75 9.74 14.00 -6.36
C PHE A 75 10.24 14.68 -7.64
N ALA A 76 9.50 14.48 -8.73
CA ALA A 76 9.82 14.95 -10.07
C ALA A 76 8.68 15.72 -10.75
N GLY A 77 7.42 15.51 -10.35
CA GLY A 77 6.31 16.22 -10.96
C GLY A 77 4.94 15.90 -10.37
N TYR A 78 3.96 16.73 -10.71
CA TYR A 78 2.58 16.61 -10.24
C TYR A 78 1.62 16.78 -11.42
N ALA A 79 0.54 16.00 -11.41
CA ALA A 79 -0.63 16.20 -12.25
C ALA A 79 -1.89 16.09 -11.39
N ALA A 80 -2.82 17.02 -11.59
CA ALA A 80 -4.10 17.02 -10.91
C ALA A 80 -4.96 15.82 -11.34
N GLY A 81 -5.66 15.21 -10.38
CA GLY A 81 -6.64 14.17 -10.65
C GLY A 81 -7.97 14.74 -11.15
N SER A 82 -8.76 13.90 -11.80
CA SER A 82 -10.02 14.31 -12.43
C SER A 82 -11.24 14.25 -11.51
N PHE A 83 -11.12 13.67 -10.31
CA PHE A 83 -12.28 13.39 -9.47
C PHE A 83 -13.05 14.65 -9.09
N LEU A 84 -12.37 15.64 -8.51
CA LEU A 84 -13.05 16.87 -8.06
C LEU A 84 -13.50 17.73 -9.25
N ALA A 85 -12.75 17.72 -10.35
CA ALA A 85 -13.13 18.45 -11.57
C ALA A 85 -14.44 17.95 -12.21
N ALA A 86 -14.91 16.74 -11.86
CA ALA A 86 -16.22 16.24 -12.29
C ALA A 86 -17.39 17.05 -11.68
N GLY A 87 -17.17 17.75 -10.55
CA GLY A 87 -18.14 18.63 -9.91
C GLY A 87 -18.21 20.04 -10.50
N GLY A 88 -17.38 20.35 -11.50
CA GLY A 88 -17.33 21.66 -12.16
C GLY A 88 -15.97 22.34 -12.00
N ASN A 89 -15.98 23.67 -11.89
CA ASN A 89 -14.75 24.45 -11.70
C ASN A 89 -14.14 24.12 -10.33
N ALA A 90 -12.88 23.70 -10.33
CA ALA A 90 -12.12 23.41 -9.12
C ALA A 90 -10.76 24.11 -9.15
N VAL A 91 -10.26 24.47 -7.97
CA VAL A 91 -8.83 24.73 -7.74
C VAL A 91 -8.19 23.43 -7.28
N LEU A 92 -7.03 23.10 -7.83
CA LEU A 92 -6.26 21.91 -7.50
C LEU A 92 -4.79 22.30 -7.43
N ASP A 93 -4.12 21.93 -6.34
CA ASP A 93 -2.70 22.21 -6.11
C ASP A 93 -2.00 20.97 -5.56
N GLY A 94 -0.80 20.70 -6.07
CA GLY A 94 0.01 19.53 -5.69
C GLY A 94 0.80 19.71 -4.40
N GLY A 95 0.66 20.84 -3.73
CA GLY A 95 1.37 21.15 -2.52
C GLY A 95 2.83 21.55 -2.76
N THR A 96 3.56 21.70 -1.66
CA THR A 96 4.97 22.10 -1.64
C THR A 96 5.85 20.87 -1.42
N PRO A 97 6.61 20.43 -2.44
CA PRO A 97 7.53 19.30 -2.32
C PRO A 97 8.85 19.70 -1.63
N ASP A 98 9.35 18.82 -0.76
CA ASP A 98 10.67 18.88 -0.14
C ASP A 98 11.35 17.50 -0.25
N ASN A 99 12.29 17.40 -1.19
CA ASN A 99 13.08 16.18 -1.43
C ASN A 99 14.19 15.95 -0.39
N ALA A 100 14.55 16.95 0.41
CA ALA A 100 15.57 16.78 1.44
C ALA A 100 14.99 16.05 2.66
N VAL A 101 13.75 16.38 3.03
CA VAL A 101 13.05 15.77 4.17
C VAL A 101 12.14 14.61 3.74
N GLY A 102 11.76 14.54 2.46
CA GLY A 102 10.86 13.50 1.95
C GLY A 102 9.40 13.79 2.27
N ARG A 103 8.93 15.00 1.96
CA ARG A 103 7.56 15.45 2.26
C ARG A 103 6.95 16.23 1.10
N ILE A 104 5.66 16.03 0.88
CA ILE A 104 4.80 16.95 0.12
C ILE A 104 3.78 17.52 1.10
N ALA A 105 3.86 18.84 1.30
CA ALA A 105 3.03 19.54 2.27
C ALA A 105 1.89 20.30 1.59
N PHE A 106 0.70 20.30 2.20
CA PHE A 106 -0.39 21.19 1.83
C PHE A 106 -0.88 21.01 0.37
N ALA A 107 -1.03 19.77 -0.08
CA ALA A 107 -1.77 19.50 -1.32
C ALA A 107 -3.27 19.68 -1.06
N PHE A 108 -3.98 20.33 -1.98
CA PHE A 108 -5.40 20.62 -1.77
C PHE A 108 -6.19 20.69 -3.08
N GLY A 109 -7.50 20.58 -2.94
CA GLY A 109 -8.44 20.91 -3.99
C GLY A 109 -9.78 21.38 -3.44
N ALA A 110 -10.45 22.29 -4.14
CA ALA A 110 -11.77 22.79 -3.74
C ALA A 110 -12.62 23.16 -4.96
N LEU A 111 -13.90 22.82 -4.93
CA LEU A 111 -14.90 23.31 -5.88
C LEU A 111 -15.19 24.79 -5.68
N TYR A 112 -15.48 25.49 -6.77
CA TYR A 112 -15.87 26.89 -6.75
C TYR A 112 -17.39 27.06 -6.76
N GLY A 113 -17.88 27.92 -5.88
CA GLY A 113 -19.29 28.30 -5.79
C GLY A 113 -20.13 27.34 -4.95
N ALA A 114 -21.43 27.64 -4.84
CA ALA A 114 -22.40 26.80 -4.14
C ALA A 114 -22.88 25.67 -5.07
N VAL A 115 -21.99 24.70 -5.32
CA VAL A 115 -22.27 23.51 -6.12
C VAL A 115 -22.27 22.27 -5.22
N PRO A 116 -23.05 21.22 -5.58
CA PRO A 116 -22.95 19.93 -4.89
C PRO A 116 -21.53 19.36 -4.99
N GLY A 117 -21.11 18.61 -3.98
CA GLY A 117 -19.86 17.87 -3.99
C GLY A 117 -19.92 16.63 -4.87
N VAL A 118 -18.76 16.03 -5.10
CA VAL A 118 -18.61 14.83 -5.93
C VAL A 118 -18.66 13.59 -5.05
N SER A 119 -19.50 12.62 -5.42
CA SER A 119 -19.61 11.32 -4.74
C SER A 119 -19.03 10.19 -5.60
N GLY A 120 -18.54 9.14 -4.95
CA GLY A 120 -17.98 7.95 -5.58
C GLY A 120 -16.48 7.79 -5.32
N SER A 121 -15.77 7.21 -6.30
CA SER A 121 -14.34 6.94 -6.21
C SER A 121 -13.58 7.54 -7.38
N GLY A 122 -12.34 7.96 -7.18
CA GLY A 122 -11.52 8.50 -8.25
C GLY A 122 -10.12 8.95 -7.84
N SER A 123 -9.39 9.49 -8.82
CA SER A 123 -8.06 10.05 -8.59
C SER A 123 -8.15 11.51 -8.15
N LEU A 124 -7.51 11.83 -7.03
CA LEU A 124 -7.34 13.19 -6.54
C LEU A 124 -6.08 13.84 -7.14
N ALA A 125 -5.00 13.06 -7.26
CA ALA A 125 -3.72 13.54 -7.78
C ALA A 125 -2.85 12.39 -8.29
N ARG A 126 -1.89 12.73 -9.13
CA ARG A 126 -0.81 11.87 -9.59
C ARG A 126 0.53 12.56 -9.35
N TYR A 127 1.39 11.94 -8.55
CA TYR A 127 2.73 12.43 -8.25
C TYR A 127 3.76 11.57 -8.96
N THR A 128 4.67 12.18 -9.70
CA THR A 128 5.76 11.50 -10.41
C THR A 128 7.02 11.53 -9.55
N PHE A 129 7.65 10.37 -9.36
CA PHE A 129 8.87 10.21 -8.60
C PHE A 129 9.95 9.49 -9.42
N ASN A 130 11.19 9.92 -9.28
CA ASN A 130 12.36 9.17 -9.68
C ASN A 130 12.73 8.20 -8.56
N VAL A 131 12.92 6.93 -8.90
CA VAL A 131 13.37 5.90 -7.95
C VAL A 131 14.89 5.90 -7.93
N ILE A 132 15.48 6.48 -6.88
CA ILE A 132 16.93 6.71 -6.79
C ILE A 132 17.65 5.66 -5.92
N GLY A 133 16.92 4.91 -5.12
CA GLY A 133 17.45 3.89 -4.22
C GLY A 133 16.68 2.59 -4.25
N SER A 134 17.26 1.56 -3.63
CA SER A 134 16.61 0.27 -3.35
C SER A 134 16.02 0.26 -1.95
N GLY A 135 15.01 -0.56 -1.71
CA GLY A 135 14.36 -0.68 -0.39
C GLY A 135 12.86 -0.46 -0.50
N SER A 136 12.26 0.15 0.51
CA SER A 136 10.83 0.50 0.50
C SER A 136 10.64 1.92 0.97
N SER A 137 9.76 2.66 0.30
CA SER A 137 9.28 3.95 0.77
C SER A 137 7.88 3.80 1.34
N THR A 138 7.65 4.24 2.57
CA THR A 138 6.30 4.30 3.14
C THR A 138 5.69 5.65 2.81
N VAL A 139 4.53 5.65 2.17
CA VAL A 139 3.70 6.84 1.99
C VAL A 139 2.74 6.92 3.17
N ASP A 140 2.90 7.92 4.02
CA ASP A 140 2.04 8.14 5.18
C ASP A 140 1.41 9.53 5.11
N PHE A 141 0.09 9.56 5.26
CA PHE A 141 -0.70 10.79 5.13
C PHE A 141 -0.78 11.51 6.48
N THR A 142 -0.66 12.83 6.43
CA THR A 142 -0.76 13.74 7.58
C THR A 142 -1.61 14.95 7.21
N ASP A 143 -2.14 15.66 8.20
CA ASP A 143 -2.91 16.89 7.98
C ASP A 143 -4.09 16.68 6.99
N VAL A 144 -4.79 15.56 7.12
CA VAL A 144 -5.89 15.18 6.22
C VAL A 144 -7.18 15.85 6.67
N LEU A 145 -7.80 16.61 5.76
CA LEU A 145 -9.10 17.24 5.94
C LEU A 145 -9.93 17.09 4.66
N LEU A 146 -11.13 16.54 4.76
CA LEU A 146 -12.10 16.48 3.67
C LEU A 146 -13.37 17.21 4.12
N LEU A 147 -13.93 18.02 3.23
CA LEU A 147 -15.15 18.79 3.49
C LEU A 147 -16.22 18.48 2.45
N ASP A 148 -17.47 18.41 2.91
CA ASP A 148 -18.64 18.30 2.07
C ASP A 148 -19.06 19.66 1.47
N SER A 149 -20.09 19.68 0.63
CA SER A 149 -20.59 20.93 0.02
C SER A 149 -21.22 21.90 1.02
N GLY A 150 -21.61 21.41 2.20
CA GLY A 150 -22.06 22.18 3.35
C GLY A 150 -20.94 22.64 4.28
N LEU A 151 -19.66 22.38 3.93
CA LEU A 151 -18.47 22.64 4.75
C LEU A 151 -18.43 21.82 6.05
N GLY A 152 -19.15 20.70 6.09
CA GLY A 152 -19.05 19.69 7.14
C GLY A 152 -17.87 18.74 6.90
N ASP A 153 -17.30 18.23 8.00
CA ASP A 153 -16.21 17.25 7.92
C ASP A 153 -16.70 15.92 7.33
N VAL A 154 -15.95 15.40 6.36
CA VAL A 154 -16.17 14.07 5.80
C VAL A 154 -15.20 13.10 6.46
N ALA A 155 -15.77 12.07 7.11
CA ALA A 155 -14.97 11.02 7.73
C ALA A 155 -14.16 10.26 6.67
N VAL A 156 -12.85 10.13 6.91
CA VAL A 156 -11.91 9.47 6.00
C VAL A 156 -11.02 8.50 6.76
N GLN A 157 -10.82 7.32 6.18
CA GLN A 157 -9.85 6.32 6.61
C GLN A 157 -8.61 6.41 5.72
N TYR A 158 -7.45 6.42 6.35
CA TYR A 158 -6.16 6.39 5.67
C TYR A 158 -5.13 5.73 6.58
N GLY A 159 -4.04 5.26 5.98
CA GLY A 159 -2.93 4.67 6.72
C GLY A 159 -1.71 4.46 5.85
N PRO A 160 -0.57 4.05 6.46
CA PRO A 160 0.70 3.95 5.78
C PRO A 160 0.65 2.95 4.61
N GLN A 161 1.10 3.37 3.43
CA GLN A 161 1.21 2.54 2.24
C GLN A 161 2.68 2.23 1.96
N VAL A 162 3.07 0.96 2.06
CA VAL A 162 4.47 0.56 1.83
C VAL A 162 4.71 0.28 0.35
N LEU A 163 5.59 1.06 -0.28
CA LEU A 163 5.98 0.93 -1.67
C LEU A 163 7.36 0.30 -1.77
N ALA A 164 7.42 -0.99 -2.15
CA ALA A 164 8.70 -1.70 -2.28
C ALA A 164 9.34 -1.49 -3.66
N ALA A 165 10.59 -1.06 -3.68
CA ALA A 165 11.45 -1.06 -4.85
C ALA A 165 12.02 -2.47 -5.07
N VAL A 166 11.46 -3.17 -6.05
CA VAL A 166 11.82 -4.55 -6.37
C VAL A 166 12.95 -4.54 -7.41
N PRO A 167 14.14 -5.10 -7.10
CA PRO A 167 15.20 -5.28 -8.09
C PRO A 167 14.72 -6.17 -9.24
N GLU A 168 15.08 -5.86 -10.48
CA GLU A 168 14.55 -6.57 -11.64
C GLU A 168 14.71 -8.11 -11.54
N PRO A 169 13.71 -8.90 -11.96
CA PRO A 169 13.76 -10.37 -11.89
C PRO A 169 14.93 -11.00 -12.65
N ALA A 170 15.56 -10.26 -13.58
CA ALA A 170 16.73 -10.72 -14.33
C ALA A 170 17.98 -10.92 -13.46
N ALA A 171 18.12 -10.21 -12.33
CA ALA A 171 19.23 -10.41 -11.40
C ALA A 171 19.21 -11.84 -10.84
N TYR A 172 18.04 -12.31 -10.38
CA TYR A 172 17.90 -13.66 -9.82
C TYR A 172 18.15 -14.76 -10.85
N LEU A 173 17.70 -14.56 -12.09
CA LEU A 173 17.93 -15.52 -13.17
C LEU A 173 19.41 -15.59 -13.58
N SER A 174 20.12 -14.47 -13.61
CA SER A 174 21.56 -14.45 -13.90
C SER A 174 22.40 -15.04 -12.78
N PHE A 175 22.03 -14.82 -11.50
CA PHE A 175 22.66 -15.51 -10.37
C PHE A 175 22.39 -17.03 -10.39
N GLY A 176 21.16 -17.46 -10.70
CA GLY A 176 20.81 -18.89 -10.83
C GLY A 176 21.49 -19.58 -12.02
N ALA A 177 21.61 -18.90 -13.16
CA ALA A 177 22.33 -19.38 -14.33
C ALA A 177 23.84 -19.46 -14.08
N GLY A 178 24.42 -18.49 -13.36
CA GLY A 178 25.83 -18.50 -13.00
C GLY A 178 26.22 -19.66 -12.06
N LEU A 179 25.40 -19.92 -11.05
CA LEU A 179 25.59 -21.04 -10.10
C LEU A 179 25.47 -22.41 -10.78
N SER A 180 24.51 -22.57 -11.69
CA SER A 180 24.34 -23.82 -12.44
C SER A 180 25.50 -24.06 -13.43
N MET A 181 25.99 -23.02 -14.10
CA MET A 181 27.18 -23.11 -14.97
C MET A 181 28.45 -23.47 -14.19
N LEU A 182 28.65 -22.90 -13.00
CA LEU A 182 29.81 -23.19 -12.14
C LEU A 182 29.81 -24.63 -11.62
N THR A 183 28.66 -25.16 -11.20
CA THR A 183 28.54 -26.56 -10.78
C THR A 183 28.73 -27.53 -11.95
N MET A 184 28.22 -27.18 -13.14
CA MET A 184 28.47 -27.95 -14.36
C MET A 184 29.97 -27.94 -14.77
N LEU A 185 30.65 -26.80 -14.69
CA LEU A 185 32.09 -26.74 -14.95
C LEU A 185 32.92 -27.49 -13.89
N ALA A 186 32.54 -27.43 -12.62
CA ALA A 186 33.19 -28.16 -11.54
C ALA A 186 33.05 -29.69 -11.71
N THR A 187 31.87 -30.16 -12.11
CA THR A 187 31.62 -31.59 -12.38
C THR A 187 32.38 -32.07 -13.63
N LEU A 188 32.43 -31.27 -14.70
CA LEU A 188 33.23 -31.59 -15.90
C LEU A 188 34.74 -31.61 -15.61
N ARG A 189 35.25 -30.69 -14.79
CA ARG A 189 36.66 -30.69 -14.35
C ARG A 189 37.00 -31.93 -13.51
N ARG A 190 36.09 -32.37 -12.65
CA ARG A 190 36.27 -33.59 -11.84
C ARG A 190 36.37 -34.84 -12.72
N ARG A 191 35.48 -34.97 -13.72
CA ARG A 191 35.53 -36.07 -14.70
C ARG A 191 36.82 -36.10 -15.52
N ARG A 192 37.36 -34.93 -15.90
CA ARG A 192 38.65 -34.86 -16.63
C ARG A 192 39.85 -35.28 -15.79
N ARG A 193 39.82 -35.09 -14.46
CA ARG A 193 40.88 -35.53 -13.56
C ARG A 193 40.86 -37.04 -13.32
N GLU A 194 39.67 -37.65 -13.35
CA GLU A 194 39.47 -39.10 -13.18
C GLU A 194 39.81 -39.91 -14.46
N GLY A 195 39.90 -39.25 -15.62
CA GLY A 195 40.30 -39.88 -16.89
C GLY A 195 41.81 -40.01 -17.13
N VAL A 196 42.66 -39.61 -16.19
CA VAL A 196 44.12 -39.80 -16.30
C VAL A 196 44.46 -41.20 -15.76
N PRO A 197 44.84 -42.17 -16.61
CA PRO A 197 45.19 -43.50 -16.14
C PRO A 197 46.46 -43.43 -15.26
N PRO A 198 46.54 -44.22 -14.17
CA PRO A 198 47.74 -44.25 -13.35
C PRO A 198 48.93 -44.69 -14.21
N THR A 199 49.99 -43.88 -14.23
CA THR A 199 51.25 -44.22 -14.86
C THR A 199 51.79 -45.47 -14.17
N ARG A 200 51.60 -46.63 -14.81
CA ARG A 200 52.04 -47.92 -14.30
C ARG A 200 53.56 -47.93 -14.34
N THR A 201 54.19 -47.63 -13.20
CA THR A 201 55.65 -47.72 -13.03
C THR A 201 56.03 -49.19 -13.17
N ALA A 202 56.56 -49.57 -14.33
CA ALA A 202 57.09 -50.91 -14.54
C ALA A 202 58.39 -51.02 -13.74
N VAL A 203 58.34 -51.76 -12.62
CA VAL A 203 59.53 -52.18 -11.88
C VAL A 203 60.11 -53.37 -12.64
N THR A 204 61.14 -53.11 -13.44
CA THR A 204 62.01 -54.15 -14.02
C THR A 204 62.95 -54.65 -12.93
N THR A 205 62.58 -55.75 -12.27
CA THR A 205 63.53 -56.51 -11.46
C THR A 205 64.22 -57.52 -12.38
N ALA A 206 65.48 -57.23 -12.70
CA ALA A 206 66.38 -58.16 -13.35
C ALA A 206 67.14 -58.95 -12.28
N ARG A 207 67.18 -60.27 -12.51
CA ARG A 207 68.09 -61.30 -11.98
C ARG A 207 67.92 -61.78 -10.54
#